data_AF-A0A2N9LZ56-F1
#
_entry.id   AF-A0A2N9LZ56-F1
#
_cell.length_a   1.000
_cell.length_b   1.000
_cell.length_c   1.000
_cell.angle_alpha   90.00
_cell.angle_beta   90.00
_cell.angle_gamma   90.00
#
_symmetry.space_group_name_H-M   'P 1'
#
loop_
_entity.id
_entity.type
_entity.pdbx_description
1 polymer ?
#
loop_
_entity_poly.entity_id
_entity_poly.type
_entity_poly.pdbx_seq_one_letter_code
_entity_poly.pdbx_strand_id
1 'polypeptide(L)' 'MSGRSRADAGAAAGIATRNGYVLTYRSKNTAHDGAYRTLRVEIVPPVGLPPLTVRSRTGYYAPRQ' A
#
# COMPACT_ATOMS: atom_id res chain seq x y z
N MET A 1 1.77 31.02 37.08
CA MET A 1 1.49 31.28 35.66
C MET A 1 2.09 30.17 34.83
N SER A 2 1.27 29.18 34.46
CA SER A 2 1.67 28.03 33.64
C SER A 2 1.57 28.44 32.16
N GLY A 3 2.67 28.33 31.41
CA GLY A 3 2.78 28.92 30.08
C GLY A 3 3.71 28.15 29.15
N ARG A 4 3.26 26.94 28.75
CA ARG A 4 3.53 26.21 27.51
C ARG A 4 4.96 26.23 26.93
N SER A 5 5.62 25.07 27.08
CA SER A 5 6.71 24.58 26.24
C SER A 5 6.43 24.81 24.74
N ARG A 6 7.37 25.46 24.02
CA ARG A 6 7.40 25.57 22.56
C ARG A 6 8.47 24.65 21.94
N ALA A 7 8.66 23.47 22.51
CA ALA A 7 9.60 22.49 21.98
C ALA A 7 8.86 21.20 21.59
N ASP A 8 8.08 21.26 20.50
CA ASP A 8 7.63 20.07 19.79
C ASP A 8 7.54 20.35 18.27
N ALA A 9 8.60 20.99 17.75
CA ALA A 9 8.87 21.05 16.31
C ALA A 9 10.03 20.11 15.97
N GLY A 10 9.92 18.86 16.46
CA GLY A 10 10.84 17.79 16.10
C GLY A 10 10.44 17.17 14.77
N ALA A 11 11.31 17.31 13.76
CA ALA A 11 11.48 16.37 12.65
C ALA A 11 10.22 15.98 11.85
N ALA A 12 9.54 16.95 11.22
CA ALA A 12 8.64 16.67 10.09
C ALA A 12 9.35 16.79 8.72
N ALA A 13 10.68 16.65 8.69
CA ALA A 13 11.45 16.55 7.45
C ALA A 13 11.70 15.07 7.12
N GLY A 14 11.14 14.59 6.00
CA GLY A 14 11.89 13.61 5.18
C GLY A 14 11.31 12.22 4.90
N ILE A 15 10.00 11.93 5.05
CA ILE A 15 9.48 10.58 4.71
C ILE A 15 8.24 10.62 3.81
N ALA A 16 8.31 11.34 2.71
CA ALA A 16 7.32 11.19 1.64
C ALA A 16 7.97 11.22 0.26
N THR A 17 9.17 10.66 0.15
CA THR A 17 9.67 10.25 -1.16
C THR A 17 8.93 8.98 -1.54
N ARG A 18 8.43 8.95 -2.78
CA ARG A 18 7.51 7.95 -3.34
C ARG A 18 8.09 6.54 -3.21
N ASN A 19 7.75 5.82 -2.13
CA ASN A 19 8.10 4.41 -1.99
C ASN A 19 7.12 3.56 -2.80
N GLY A 20 7.40 3.41 -4.10
CA GLY A 20 6.72 2.44 -4.93
C GLY A 20 7.22 1.04 -4.61
N TYR A 21 6.38 0.19 -4.03
CA TYR A 21 6.70 -1.22 -3.79
C TYR A 21 6.13 -2.08 -4.92
N VAL A 22 6.92 -3.05 -5.39
CA VAL A 22 6.47 -4.03 -6.39
C VAL A 22 6.14 -5.34 -5.68
N LEU A 23 4.89 -5.79 -5.82
CA LEU A 23 4.44 -7.09 -5.34
C LEU A 23 4.17 -8.00 -6.54
N THR A 24 4.82 -9.17 -6.57
CA THR A 24 4.54 -10.21 -7.56
C THR A 24 3.61 -11.26 -6.98
N TYR A 25 2.52 -11.54 -7.67
CA TYR A 25 1.58 -12.60 -7.31
C TYR A 25 1.48 -13.61 -8.46
N ARG A 26 1.66 -14.89 -8.14
CA ARG A 26 1.39 -16.00 -9.06
C ARG A 26 0.14 -16.73 -8.58
N SER A 27 -0.88 -16.80 -9.44
CA SER A 27 -2.12 -17.51 -9.14
C SER A 27 -1.85 -19.00 -8.92
N LYS A 28 -2.51 -19.59 -7.92
CA LYS A 28 -2.59 -21.05 -7.77
C LYS A 28 -3.62 -21.68 -8.73
N ASN A 29 -4.56 -20.88 -9.25
CA ASN A 29 -5.51 -21.32 -10.26
C ASN A 29 -4.82 -21.24 -11.65
N THR A 30 -4.64 -22.36 -12.32
CA THR A 30 -3.97 -22.45 -13.63
C THR A 30 -4.93 -22.50 -14.81
N ALA A 31 -6.24 -22.33 -14.59
CA ALA A 31 -7.21 -22.34 -15.69
C ALA A 31 -6.97 -21.17 -16.67
N HIS A 32 -7.08 -21.47 -17.96
CA HIS A 32 -6.95 -20.53 -19.08
C HIS A 32 -8.34 -20.19 -19.66
N ASP A 33 -9.26 -19.82 -18.78
CA ASP A 33 -10.67 -19.59 -19.07
C ASP A 33 -11.00 -18.15 -19.48
N GLY A 34 -10.02 -17.24 -19.43
CA GLY A 34 -10.25 -15.82 -19.63
C GLY A 34 -11.10 -15.15 -18.55
N ALA A 35 -11.31 -15.79 -17.40
CA ALA A 35 -12.10 -15.21 -16.32
C ALA A 35 -11.37 -14.03 -15.67
N TYR A 36 -12.13 -13.04 -15.20
CA TYR A 36 -11.57 -11.95 -14.39
C TYR A 36 -11.28 -12.45 -12.98
N ARG A 37 -10.08 -12.17 -12.48
CA ARG A 37 -9.61 -12.56 -11.16
C ARG A 37 -9.33 -11.32 -10.33
N THR A 38 -10.17 -11.11 -9.32
CA THR A 38 -10.06 -9.99 -8.39
C THR A 38 -8.83 -10.15 -7.48
N LEU A 39 -8.13 -9.06 -7.24
CA LEU A 39 -7.01 -8.96 -6.32
C LEU A 39 -7.31 -7.92 -5.26
N ARG A 40 -7.04 -8.27 -4.00
CA ARG A 40 -7.06 -7.34 -2.87
C ARG A 40 -5.65 -7.19 -2.32
N VAL A 41 -5.20 -5.95 -2.19
CA VAL A 41 -3.92 -5.61 -1.56
C VAL A 41 -4.22 -4.81 -0.32
N GLU A 42 -3.73 -5.29 0.81
CA GLU A 42 -3.89 -4.66 2.11
C GLU A 42 -2.51 -4.35 2.67
N ILE A 43 -2.37 -3.15 3.23
CA ILE A 43 -1.16 -2.73 3.92
C ILE A 43 -1.52 -2.63 5.40
N VAL A 44 -0.76 -3.32 6.24
CA VAL A 44 -0.79 -3.12 7.69
C VAL A 44 0.15 -1.97 7.99
N PRO A 45 -0.35 -0.78 8.39
CA PRO A 45 0.52 0.36 8.64
C PRO A 45 1.41 0.08 9.87
N PRO A 46 2.73 0.29 9.78
CA PRO A 46 3.60 0.19 10.93
C PRO A 46 3.31 1.31 11.94
N VAL A 47 3.55 1.03 13.22
CA VAL A 47 3.27 1.96 14.32
C VAL A 47 4.03 3.27 14.10
N GLY A 48 3.35 4.41 14.29
CA GLY A 48 3.93 5.75 14.17
C GLY A 48 3.91 6.37 12.77
N LEU A 49 3.38 5.67 11.75
CA LEU A 49 3.18 6.26 10.43
C LEU A 49 1.78 6.90 10.29
N PRO A 50 1.65 7.98 9.50
CA PRO A 50 0.35 8.51 9.11
C PRO A 50 -0.44 7.49 8.26
N PRO A 51 -1.76 7.67 8.08
CA PRO A 51 -2.58 6.79 7.25
C PRO A 51 -1.98 6.60 5.85
N LEU A 52 -1.81 5.34 5.44
CA LEU A 52 -1.25 4.98 4.14
C LEU A 52 -2.36 4.81 3.11
N THR A 53 -2.20 5.43 1.93
CA THR A 53 -3.09 5.21 0.80
C THR A 53 -2.53 4.12 -0.11
N VAL A 54 -3.29 3.04 -0.28
CA VAL A 54 -2.92 1.95 -1.18
C VAL A 54 -3.47 2.24 -2.58
N ARG A 55 -2.59 2.22 -3.60
CA ARG A 55 -3.00 2.23 -5.01
C ARG A 55 -2.51 0.95 -5.67
N SER A 56 -3.43 0.08 -6.06
CA SER A 56 -3.13 -1.22 -6.68
C SER A 56 -4.08 -1.52 -7.83
N ARG A 57 -3.72 -2.51 -8.66
CA ARG A 57 -4.64 -3.08 -9.65
C ARG A 57 -5.69 -3.93 -8.92
N THR A 58 -6.95 -3.81 -9.32
CA THR A 58 -8.09 -4.52 -8.74
C THR A 58 -8.22 -5.97 -9.19
N GLY A 59 -7.47 -6.37 -10.22
CA GLY A 59 -7.52 -7.72 -10.76
C GLY A 59 -6.84 -7.84 -12.12
N TYR A 60 -6.97 -9.03 -12.71
CA TYR A 60 -6.42 -9.38 -14.01
C TYR A 60 -7.32 -10.41 -14.71
N TYR A 61 -7.28 -10.45 -16.03
CA TYR A 61 -7.91 -11.51 -16.81
C TYR A 61 -6.97 -12.70 -16.92
N ALA A 62 -7.50 -13.92 -16.76
CA ALA A 62 -6.77 -15.14 -17.08
C ALA A 62 -6.43 -15.19 -18.59
N PRO A 63 -5.38 -15.92 -19.00
CA PRO A 63 -5.10 -16.14 -20.42
C PRO A 63 -6.28 -16.86 -21.07
N ARG A 64 -6.54 -16.59 -22.35
CA ARG A 64 -7.48 -17.35 -23.20
C ARG A 64 -6.66 -18.12 -24.23
N GLN A 65 -6.96 -19.41 -24.39
CA GLN A 65 -6.38 -20.29 -25.40
C GLN A 65 -7.51 -20.93 -26.21
#